data_AF-A0A2D6P8R1-F1
#
_entry.id   AF-A0A2D6P8R1-F1
#
_cell.length_a   1.000
_cell.length_b   1.000
_cell.length_c   1.000
_cell.angle_alpha   90.00
_cell.angle_beta   90.00
_cell.angle_gamma   90.00
#
_symmetry.space_group_name_H-M   'P 1'
#
loop_
_entity.id
_entity.type
_entity.pdbx_description
1 polymer ?
#
loop_
_entity_poly.entity_id
_entity_poly.type
_entity_poly.pdbx_seq_one_letter_code
_entity_poly.pdbx_strand_id
1 'polypeptide(L)' 'MRFLLTALFFFSLPAMAAPKYVIQWRDQFGNYRNYQTQHGRTSAYRTAETKARQTGKVYRIVDGDGNLIDLFYP' A
#
# COMPACT_ATOMS: atom_id res chain seq x y z
N MET A 1 -20.80 -48.33 20.62
CA MET A 1 -20.05 -47.39 21.47
C MET A 1 -19.74 -46.13 20.66
N ARG A 2 -20.48 -45.07 21.00
CA ARG A 2 -20.23 -43.61 20.88
C ARG A 2 -19.23 -43.09 19.82
N PHE A 3 -19.81 -42.30 18.91
CA PHE A 3 -19.26 -41.47 17.85
C PHE A 3 -18.09 -40.52 18.21
N LEU A 4 -17.30 -40.23 17.16
CA LEU A 4 -16.62 -38.96 16.81
C LEU A 4 -15.64 -38.32 17.81
N LEU A 5 -14.48 -37.90 17.28
CA LEU A 5 -14.12 -36.47 17.21
C LEU A 5 -12.82 -36.27 16.43
N THR A 6 -12.96 -36.03 15.12
CA THR A 6 -11.93 -35.44 14.27
C THR A 6 -11.83 -33.96 14.66
N ALA A 7 -10.95 -33.62 15.60
CA ALA A 7 -10.70 -32.23 15.97
C ALA A 7 -9.78 -31.59 14.92
N LEU A 8 -10.38 -31.12 13.81
CA LEU A 8 -9.70 -30.23 12.86
C LEU A 8 -9.53 -28.87 13.55
N PHE A 9 -8.35 -28.67 14.16
CA PHE A 9 -7.98 -27.41 14.79
C PHE A 9 -7.80 -26.36 13.68
N PHE A 10 -8.87 -25.62 13.39
CA PHE A 10 -8.81 -24.41 12.57
C PHE A 10 -8.03 -23.35 13.35
N PHE A 11 -6.71 -23.37 13.23
CA PHE A 11 -5.87 -22.24 13.61
C PHE A 11 -6.21 -21.09 12.66
N SER A 12 -7.12 -20.20 13.07
CA SER A 12 -7.35 -18.94 12.37
C SER A 12 -6.09 -18.11 12.51
N LEU A 13 -5.23 -18.10 11.48
CA LEU A 13 -4.16 -17.13 11.39
C LEU A 13 -4.79 -15.74 11.47
N PRO A 14 -4.41 -14.88 12.42
CA PRO A 14 -4.81 -13.49 12.34
C PRO A 14 -4.32 -12.99 10.99
N ALA A 15 -5.23 -12.40 10.20
CA ALA A 15 -4.85 -11.75 8.96
C ALA A 15 -3.84 -10.67 9.31
N MET A 16 -2.54 -10.99 9.20
CA MET A 16 -1.45 -10.05 9.36
C MET A 16 -1.68 -8.99 8.30
N ALA A 17 -2.18 -7.82 8.71
CA ALA A 17 -2.49 -6.73 7.80
C ALA A 17 -1.19 -6.34 7.10
N ALA A 18 -1.04 -6.77 5.84
CA ALA A 18 0.14 -6.47 5.06
C ALA A 18 0.28 -4.94 4.98
N PRO A 19 1.48 -4.38 5.22
CA PRO A 19 1.67 -2.94 5.21
C PRO A 19 1.17 -2.38 3.88
N LYS A 20 0.35 -1.33 3.96
CA LYS A 20 -0.32 -0.73 2.81
C LYS A 20 0.36 0.59 2.47
N TYR A 21 0.83 0.70 1.23
CA TYR A 21 1.45 1.90 0.69
C TYR A 21 0.57 2.44 -0.43
N VAL A 22 0.00 3.63 -0.24
CA VAL A 22 -0.83 4.29 -1.24
C VAL A 22 0.01 5.35 -1.94
N ILE A 23 0.23 5.16 -3.23
CA ILE A 23 0.90 6.12 -4.10
C ILE A 23 -0.13 7.14 -4.55
N GLN A 24 0.19 8.43 -4.39
CA GLN A 24 -0.65 9.55 -4.80
C GLN A 24 0.14 10.51 -5.68
N TRP A 25 -0.52 11.20 -6.60
CA TRP A 25 0.06 12.24 -7.43
C TRP A 25 -0.62 13.58 -7.16
N ARG A 26 0.14 14.67 -7.26
CA ARG A 26 -0.38 16.03 -7.08
C ARG A 26 -0.97 16.55 -8.40
N ASP A 27 -2.21 16.99 -8.35
CA ASP A 27 -2.89 17.61 -9.48
C ASP A 27 -2.57 19.10 -9.63
N GLN A 28 -3.04 19.70 -10.72
CA GLN A 28 -2.82 21.12 -11.04
C GLN A 28 -3.43 22.09 -10.03
N PHE A 29 -4.42 21.64 -9.26
CA PHE A 29 -5.06 22.41 -8.19
C PHE A 29 -4.40 22.16 -6.82
N GLY A 30 -3.34 21.35 -6.79
CA GLY A 30 -2.58 21.02 -5.59
C GLY A 30 -3.16 19.90 -4.74
N ASN A 31 -4.23 19.23 -5.20
CA ASN A 31 -4.81 18.10 -4.48
C ASN A 31 -4.05 16.82 -4.80
N TYR A 32 -4.03 15.89 -3.84
CA TYR A 32 -3.45 14.57 -4.04
C TYR A 32 -4.52 13.56 -4.48
N ARG A 33 -4.25 12.87 -5.58
CA ARG A 33 -5.13 11.85 -6.16
C ARG A 33 -4.48 10.47 -6.01
N ASN A 34 -5.27 9.47 -5.63
CA ASN A 34 -4.80 8.09 -5.55
C ASN A 34 -4.40 7.58 -6.94
N TYR A 35 -3.19 7.06 -7.06
CA TYR A 35 -2.70 6.39 -8.27
C TYR A 35 -2.84 4.87 -8.14
N GLN A 36 -2.19 4.29 -7.13
CA GLN A 36 -2.14 2.84 -6.95
C GLN A 36 -1.84 2.52 -5.48
N THR A 37 -2.38 1.40 -4.99
CA THR A 37 -1.98 0.82 -3.71
C THR A 37 -1.03 -0.35 -3.93
N GLN A 38 0.02 -0.43 -3.14
CA GLN A 38 0.98 -1.53 -3.13
C GLN A 38 1.24 -2.01 -1.70
N HIS A 39 1.64 -3.27 -1.56
CA HIS A 39 1.95 -3.86 -0.24
C HIS A 39 3.46 -3.97 0.02
N GLY A 40 4.30 -3.73 -1.01
CA GLY A 40 5.75 -3.70 -0.90
C GLY A 40 6.26 -2.27 -0.81
N ARG A 41 7.09 -1.98 0.21
CA ARG A 41 7.72 -0.65 0.35
C ARG A 41 8.61 -0.33 -0.84
N THR A 42 9.54 -1.23 -1.17
CA THR A 42 10.51 -1.02 -2.25
C THR A 42 9.85 -0.85 -3.61
N SER A 43 8.80 -1.62 -3.90
CA SER A 43 8.06 -1.49 -5.16
C SER A 43 7.31 -0.16 -5.23
N ALA A 44 6.73 0.28 -4.11
CA ALA A 44 6.02 1.56 -4.04
C ALA A 44 6.97 2.74 -4.31
N TYR A 45 8.16 2.71 -3.69
CA TYR A 45 9.22 3.70 -3.89
C TYR A 45 9.68 3.77 -5.35
N ARG A 46 10.06 2.63 -5.94
CA ARG A 46 10.49 2.57 -7.35
C ARG A 46 9.41 3.08 -8.30
N THR A 47 8.16 2.74 -8.02
CA THR A 47 7.03 3.18 -8.84
C THR A 47 6.84 4.69 -8.73
N ALA A 48 6.79 5.24 -7.52
CA ALA A 48 6.60 6.66 -7.28
C ALA A 48 7.72 7.51 -7.92
N GLU A 49 8.99 7.12 -7.70
CA GLU A 49 10.15 7.77 -8.30
C GLU A 49 10.11 7.74 -9.83
N THR A 50 9.87 6.55 -10.42
CA THR A 50 9.78 6.39 -11.87
C THR A 50 8.67 7.25 -12.47
N LYS A 51 7.50 7.29 -11.83
CA LYS A 51 6.35 8.06 -12.33
C LYS A 51 6.54 9.55 -12.15
N ALA A 52 7.18 10.01 -11.07
CA ALA A 52 7.54 11.41 -10.89
C ALA A 52 8.41 11.90 -12.06
N ARG A 53 9.49 11.17 -12.37
CA ARG A 53 10.38 11.46 -13.51
C ARG A 53 9.67 11.43 -14.86
N GLN A 54 8.83 10.42 -15.10
CA GLN A 54 8.15 10.25 -16.39
C GLN A 54 7.06 11.29 -16.65
N THR A 55 6.34 11.73 -15.62
CA THR A 55 5.17 12.59 -15.79
C THR A 55 5.46 14.06 -15.48
N GLY A 56 6.61 14.38 -14.91
CA GLY A 56 6.93 15.75 -14.49
C GLY A 56 6.09 16.22 -13.29
N LYS A 57 5.48 15.30 -12.53
CA LYS A 57 4.58 15.62 -11.41
C LYS A 57 5.18 15.17 -10.08
N VAL A 58 4.74 15.84 -9.01
CA VAL A 58 5.08 15.44 -7.64
C VAL A 58 4.23 14.22 -7.24
N TYR A 59 4.90 13.16 -6.76
CA TYR A 59 4.27 11.98 -6.21
C TYR A 59 4.54 11.89 -4.72
N ARG A 60 3.62 11.30 -3.95
CA ARG A 60 3.85 10.96 -2.55
C ARG A 60 3.42 9.53 -2.26
N ILE A 61 4.01 8.95 -1.23
CA ILE A 61 3.57 7.68 -0.66
C ILE A 61 2.99 7.98 0.72
N VAL A 62 1.79 7.47 0.96
CA VAL A 62 1.16 7.49 2.28
C VAL A 62 0.94 6.06 2.77
N ASP A 63 0.90 5.86 4.09
CA ASP A 63 0.58 4.56 4.68
C ASP A 63 -0.92 4.23 4.61
N GLY A 64 -1.32 3.13 5.24
CA GLY A 64 -2.73 2.70 5.29
C GLY A 64 -3.63 3.65 6.08
N ASP A 65 -3.06 4.42 7.00
CA ASP A 65 -3.74 5.37 7.88
C ASP A 65 -3.71 6.81 7.32
N GLY A 66 -3.03 7.01 6.20
CA GLY A 66 -2.91 8.30 5.51
C GLY A 66 -1.73 9.16 5.95
N ASN A 67 -0.82 8.64 6.78
CA ASN A 67 0.40 9.35 7.17
C ASN A 67 1.36 9.42 5.98
N LEU A 68 2.01 10.57 5.82
CA LEU A 68 3.02 10.77 4.79
C LEU A 68 4.26 9.93 5.10
N ILE A 69 4.63 9.05 4.17
CA ILE A 69 5.88 8.28 4.25
C ILE A 69 6.99 9.02 3.50
N ASP A 70 6.72 9.45 2.26
CA ASP A 70 7.74 10.07 1.41
C ASP A 70 7.16 10.90 0.27
N LEU A 71 7.98 11.77 -0.32
CA LEU A 71 7.65 12.70 -1.39
C LEU A 71 8.72 12.67 -2.49
N PHE A 72 8.26 12.56 -3.73
CA PHE A 72 9.09 12.39 -4.93
C PHE A 72 8.86 13.56 -5.88
N TYR A 73 9.96 14.19 -6.29
CA TYR A 73 9.98 15.27 -7.26
C TYR A 73 10.40 14.76 -8.64
N PRO A 74 10.01 15.45 -9.73
CA PRO A 74 10.41 15.13 -11.09
C PRO A 74 11.92 15.03 -11.31
#